data_AF-A0A7Y6AA53-F1
#
_entry.id   AF-A0A7Y6AA53-F1
#
_cell.length_a   1.000
_cell.length_b   1.000
_cell.length_c   1.000
_cell.angle_alpha   90.00
_cell.angle_beta   90.00
_cell.angle_gamma   90.00
#
_symmetry.space_group_name_H-M   'P 1'
#
loop_
_entity.id
_entity.type
_entity.pdbx_description
1 polymer ?
#
loop_
_entity_poly.entity_id
_entity_poly.type
_entity_poly.pdbx_seq_one_letter_code
_entity_poly.pdbx_strand_id
1 'polypeptide(L)' 'MIDLRILRENPDLLRASQRTRGASESAVDTLIKADEDNRAALHAFEVLRAEQKTLGKEVAKAKGDEKAALLV' A
#
# COMPACT_ATOMS: atom_id res chain seq x y z
N MET A 1 14.48 -11.44 -9.13
CA MET A 1 13.29 -10.91 -8.42
C MET A 1 12.07 -11.42 -9.15
N ILE A 2 11.07 -11.97 -8.46
CA ILE A 2 9.83 -12.47 -9.08
C ILE A 2 8.90 -11.28 -9.36
N ASP A 3 8.21 -11.30 -10.49
CA ASP A 3 7.18 -10.31 -10.82
C ASP A 3 5.93 -10.56 -9.96
N LEU A 4 5.56 -9.59 -9.12
CA LEU A 4 4.39 -9.67 -8.24
C LEU A 4 3.05 -9.70 -9.00
N ARG A 5 3.03 -9.36 -10.30
CA ARG A 5 1.84 -9.59 -11.12
C ARG A 5 1.52 -11.07 -11.24
N ILE A 6 2.55 -11.92 -11.38
CA ILE A 6 2.37 -13.37 -11.44
C ILE A 6 1.78 -13.89 -10.12
N LEU A 7 2.24 -13.35 -8.99
CA LEU A 7 1.68 -13.67 -7.67
C LEU A 7 0.18 -13.38 -7.59
N ARG A 8 -0.25 -12.24 -8.14
CA ARG A 8 -1.65 -11.75 -8.06
C ARG A 8 -2.58 -12.45 -9.05
N GLU A 9 -2.08 -12.71 -10.25
CA GLU A 9 -2.88 -13.27 -11.35
C GLU A 9 -2.86 -14.80 -11.33
N ASN A 10 -1.72 -15.41 -11.00
CA ASN A 10 -1.49 -16.84 -11.14
C ASN A 10 -0.70 -17.43 -9.95
N PRO A 11 -1.19 -17.31 -8.70
CA PRO A 11 -0.48 -17.79 -7.51
C PRO A 11 -0.18 -19.29 -7.53
N ASP A 12 -1.01 -20.09 -8.20
CA ASP A 12 -0.83 -21.54 -8.31
C ASP A 12 0.42 -21.94 -9.10
N LEU A 13 0.87 -21.10 -10.06
CA LEU A 13 2.14 -21.32 -10.75
C LEU A 13 3.32 -21.24 -9.77
N LEU A 14 3.25 -20.33 -8.79
CA LEU A 14 4.28 -20.24 -7.75
C LEU A 14 4.18 -21.43 -6.80
N ARG A 15 2.97 -21.83 -6.37
CA ARG A 15 2.79 -23.01 -5.53
C ARG A 15 3.33 -24.28 -6.18
N ALA A 16 3.04 -24.49 -7.46
CA ALA A 16 3.60 -25.61 -8.23
C ALA A 16 5.13 -25.55 -8.32
N SER A 17 5.71 -24.36 -8.54
CA SER A 17 7.17 -24.17 -8.51
C SER A 17 7.76 -24.52 -7.14
N GLN A 18 7.13 -24.11 -6.04
CA GLN A 18 7.57 -24.46 -4.68
C GLN A 18 7.54 -25.97 -4.46
N ARG A 19 6.43 -26.63 -4.80
CA ARG A 19 6.28 -28.09 -4.69
C ARG A 19 7.35 -28.84 -5.48
N THR A 20 7.62 -28.40 -6.71
CA THR A 20 8.64 -29.01 -7.59
C THR A 20 10.05 -28.90 -7.02
N ARG A 21 10.30 -27.89 -6.18
CA ARG A 21 11.58 -27.64 -5.50
C ARG A 21 11.66 -28.27 -4.11
N GLY A 22 10.63 -29.01 -3.67
CA GLY A 22 10.52 -29.52 -2.30
C GLY A 22 10.37 -28.42 -1.25
N ALA A 23 9.98 -27.22 -1.65
CA ALA A 23 9.76 -26.10 -0.76
C ALA A 23 8.29 -26.02 -0.32
N SER A 24 8.02 -25.33 0.78
CA SER A 24 6.65 -25.14 1.26
C SER A 24 5.85 -24.21 0.33
N GLU A 25 4.63 -24.61 0.01
CA GLU A 25 3.65 -23.79 -0.70
C GLU A 25 3.14 -22.63 0.16
N SER A 26 3.15 -22.78 1.50
CA SER A 26 2.70 -21.73 2.43
C SER A 26 3.52 -20.44 2.34
N ALA A 27 4.74 -20.51 1.79
CA ALA A 27 5.54 -19.32 1.52
C ALA A 27 4.85 -18.40 0.48
N VAL A 28 4.06 -18.96 -0.43
CA VAL A 28 3.27 -18.19 -1.41
C VAL A 28 2.16 -17.44 -0.70
N ASP A 29 1.47 -18.08 0.25
CA ASP A 29 0.39 -17.44 1.02
C ASP A 29 0.91 -16.31 1.90
N THR A 30 2.05 -16.50 2.56
CA THR A 30 2.75 -15.42 3.29
C THR A 30 3.10 -14.26 2.37
N LEU A 31 3.56 -14.55 1.15
CA LEU A 31 3.92 -13.53 0.19
C LEU A 31 2.69 -12.77 -0.35
N ILE A 32 1.57 -13.46 -0.58
CA ILE A 32 0.29 -12.82 -0.93
C ILE A 32 -0.12 -11.84 0.17
N LYS A 33 -0.07 -12.27 1.43
CA LYS A 33 -0.45 -11.41 2.55
C LYS A 33 0.44 -10.17 2.66
N ALA A 34 1.75 -10.34 2.49
CA ALA A 34 2.69 -9.22 2.48
C ALA A 34 2.43 -8.24 1.31
N ASP A 35 2.06 -8.73 0.13
CA ASP A 35 1.68 -7.89 -1.02
C ASP A 35 0.40 -7.09 -0.74
N GLU A 36 -0.61 -7.72 -0.14
CA GLU A 36 -1.86 -7.04 0.25
C GLU A 36 -1.60 -5.93 1.26
N ASP A 37 -0.83 -6.22 2.31
CA ASP A 37 -0.52 -5.25 3.36
C ASP A 37 0.31 -4.09 2.80
N ASN A 38 1.26 -4.37 1.89
CA ASN A 38 2.04 -3.33 1.21
C ASN A 38 1.16 -2.41 0.36
N ARG A 39 0.25 -2.98 -0.45
CA ARG A 39 -0.66 -2.19 -1.28
C ARG A 39 -1.62 -1.35 -0.44
N ALA A 40 -2.15 -1.90 0.65
CA ALA A 40 -3.01 -1.18 1.57
C ALA A 40 -2.26 0.00 2.22
N ALA A 41 -1.03 -0.22 2.69
CA ALA A 41 -0.21 0.82 3.29
C ALA A 41 0.15 1.93 2.27
N LEU A 42 0.50 1.56 1.04
CA LEU A 42 0.81 2.52 -0.02
C LEU A 42 -0.41 3.39 -0.36
N HIS A 43 -1.59 2.77 -0.53
CA HIS A 43 -2.81 3.51 -0.79
C HIS A 43 -3.15 4.47 0.36
N ALA A 44 -3.08 4.01 1.62
CA ALA A 44 -3.31 4.86 2.78
C ALA A 44 -2.33 6.05 2.84
N PHE A 45 -1.05 5.81 2.54
CA PHE A 45 -0.06 6.87 2.45
C PHE A 45 -0.39 7.90 1.38
N GLU A 46 -0.80 7.46 0.18
CA GLU A 46 -1.16 8.37 -0.91
C GLU A 46 -2.39 9.23 -0.58
N VAL A 47 -3.41 8.63 0.05
CA VAL A 47 -4.59 9.34 0.54
C VAL A 47 -4.20 10.40 1.56
N LEU A 48 -3.48 10.03 2.63
CA LEU A 48 -3.05 10.96 3.68
C LEU A 48 -2.17 12.08 3.11
N ARG A 49 -1.30 11.77 2.15
CA ARG A 49 -0.47 12.78 1.47
C ARG A 49 -1.31 13.75 0.65
N ALA A 50 -2.35 13.27 -0.02
CA ALA A 50 -3.27 14.13 -0.77
C ALA A 50 -4.07 15.04 0.17
N GLU A 51 -4.58 14.50 1.28
CA GLU A 51 -5.27 15.26 2.33
C GLU A 51 -4.35 16.33 2.93
N GLN A 52 -3.13 15.97 3.33
CA GLN A 52 -2.14 16.91 3.84
C GLN A 52 -1.85 18.05 2.84
N LYS A 53 -1.74 17.72 1.55
CA LYS A 53 -1.49 18.72 0.50
C LYS A 53 -2.68 19.68 0.33
N THR A 54 -3.90 19.18 0.48
CA THR A 54 -5.13 20.00 0.43
C THR A 54 -5.20 20.94 1.63
N LEU A 55 -5.04 20.41 2.84
CA LEU A 55 -5.03 21.20 4.07
C LEU A 55 -3.91 22.26 4.05
N GLY A 56 -2.71 21.91 3.60
CA GLY A 56 -1.60 22.85 3.48
C GLY A 56 -1.92 24.04 2.55
N LYS A 57 -2.72 23.84 1.49
CA LYS A 57 -3.17 24.92 0.62
C LYS A 57 -4.25 25.79 1.28
N GLU A 58 -5.13 25.20 2.07
CA GLU A 58 -6.16 25.93 2.82
C GLU A 58 -5.52 26.83 3.88
N VAL A 59 -4.57 26.29 4.65
CA VAL A 59 -3.79 27.04 5.65
C VAL A 59 -3.03 28.21 5.02
N ALA A 60 -2.46 28.02 3.82
CA ALA A 60 -1.75 29.08 3.10
C ALA A 60 -2.68 30.20 2.62
N LYS A 61 -3.96 29.91 2.39
CA LYS A 61 -4.98 30.89 1.95
C LYS A 61 -5.67 31.59 3.12
N ALA A 62 -5.80 30.91 4.26
CA ALA A 62 -6.51 31.41 5.43
C ALA A 62 -5.82 32.64 6.05
N LYS A 63 -6.62 33.58 6.55
CA LYS A 63 -6.16 34.81 7.23
C LYS A 63 -6.90 34.97 8.56
N GLY A 64 -6.24 35.57 9.55
CA GLY A 64 -6.86 35.88 10.85
C GLY A 64 -7.44 34.64 11.53
N ASP A 65 -8.70 34.73 11.92
CA ASP A 65 -9.41 33.70 12.70
C ASP A 65 -9.59 32.38 11.92
N GLU A 66 -9.72 32.42 10.59
CA GLU A 66 -9.79 31.20 9.76
C GLU A 66 -8.49 30.40 9.83
N LYS A 67 -7.35 31.08 9.91
CA LYS A 67 -6.05 30.41 10.01
C LYS A 67 -5.86 29.78 11.39
N ALA A 68 -6.38 30.43 12.44
CA ALA A 68 -6.35 29.87 13.79
C ALA A 68 -7.21 28.60 13.89
N ALA A 69 -8.40 28.58 13.27
CA ALA A 69 -9.28 27.41 13.26
C ALA A 69 -8.70 26.19 12.52
N LEU A 70 -7.86 26.40 11.49
CA LEU A 70 -7.21 25.32 10.74
C LEU A 70 -5.94 24.75 11.39
N LEU A 71 -5.48 25.33 12.51
CA LEU A 71 -4.23 24.95 13.19
C LEU A 71 -4.46 24.28 14.57
N VAL A 72 -5.71 24.03 14.96
CA VAL A 72 -6.11 23.32 16.20
C VAL A 72 -6.30 21.84 15.91
#